data_AF-A0A147BG49-F1
#
_entry.id   AF-A0A147BG49-F1
#
_cell.length_a   1.000
_cell.length_b   1.000
_cell.length_c   1.000
_cell.angle_alpha   90.00
_cell.angle_beta   90.00
_cell.angle_gamma   90.00
#
_symmetry.space_group_name_H-M   'P 1'
#
loop_
_entity.id
_entity.type
_entity.pdbx_description
1 polymer ?
#
loop_
_entity_poly.entity_id
_entity_poly.type
_entity_poly.pdbx_seq_one_letter_code
_entity_poly.pdbx_strand_id
1 'polypeptide(L)'
;ARQTQATQPSDVGSSGSEQAAHKICTAVQFCVSQLPKEQLARVTRVAVSGQMHGVVLWKQDGGWRRNPFGRFDVDAVSALYTWQDGRCSEQFLAELPKPDSHLRLSSGHGCATLLWLVRHRPEIMQRFDRAGTIQDMLVAMLCQLDRPVTSTQLAASWGYFDTVSGTWNSDQLSAAGLPPGLLPDVAPACRRAGSLNGAWYGVPSGTPVHVALGDMQCSVLSAAVAAETDAAVLPAGSGLRPAELVAGAHRRALPVLRRALPGRGRLAERRKRPGRLRARATAVDARTGGRRAGDHHLVPAPGVRRRGRPVSDRRPDSCGPDAVRRTPPARRQGLGPRHRTPGGRPG
;
A
#
# COMPACT_ATOMS: atom_id res chain seq x y z
N ALA A 1 7.91 17.54 3.64
CA ALA A 1 6.90 16.60 4.21
C ALA A 1 7.12 16.51 5.71
N ARG A 2 6.06 16.49 6.52
CA ARG A 2 6.17 16.27 7.97
C ARG A 2 6.54 14.80 8.22
N GLN A 3 7.50 14.53 9.10
CA GLN A 3 7.92 13.18 9.42
C GLN A 3 6.81 12.43 10.18
N THR A 4 6.60 11.15 9.86
CA THR A 4 5.57 10.30 10.48
C THR A 4 5.77 10.08 11.98
N GLN A 5 7.01 10.21 12.48
CA GLN A 5 7.39 9.92 13.88
C GLN A 5 6.90 8.54 14.37
N ALA A 6 6.95 7.55 13.46
CA ALA A 6 6.48 6.19 13.71
C ALA A 6 7.49 5.35 14.50
N THR A 7 8.79 5.66 14.45
CA THR A 7 9.81 4.92 15.22
C THR A 7 9.45 4.87 16.70
N GLN A 8 9.54 3.68 17.27
CA GLN A 8 9.27 3.44 18.69
C GLN A 8 10.38 2.57 19.31
N PRO A 9 10.59 2.64 20.63
CA PRO A 9 11.52 1.76 21.32
C PRO A 9 11.12 0.29 21.14
N SER A 10 12.11 -0.58 20.99
CA SER A 10 11.91 -2.03 21.00
C SER A 10 12.25 -2.61 22.36
N ASP A 11 11.54 -3.66 22.75
CA ASP A 11 11.77 -4.41 23.98
C ASP A 11 13.10 -5.18 23.98
N VAL A 12 13.64 -5.47 22.80
CA VAL A 12 14.98 -6.07 22.62
C VAL A 12 16.10 -5.02 22.45
N GLY A 13 15.82 -3.76 22.81
CA GLY A 13 16.81 -2.68 22.79
C GLY A 13 17.29 -2.33 21.39
N SER A 14 18.60 -2.11 21.23
CA SER A 14 19.21 -1.65 19.97
C SER A 14 19.17 -2.70 18.84
N SER A 15 18.91 -3.96 19.15
CA SER A 15 18.73 -5.02 18.15
C SER A 15 17.37 -4.93 17.46
N GLY A 16 16.37 -4.30 18.07
CA GLY A 16 15.04 -4.18 17.49
C GLY A 16 14.89 -2.92 16.64
N SER A 17 14.05 -3.00 15.61
CA SER A 17 13.70 -1.85 14.79
C SER A 17 12.21 -1.84 14.51
N GLU A 18 11.48 -1.07 15.32
CA GLU A 18 10.02 -1.09 15.37
C GLU A 18 9.40 0.26 15.03
N GLN A 19 8.21 0.20 14.42
CA GLN A 19 7.40 1.37 14.12
C GLN A 19 5.95 1.19 14.56
N ALA A 20 5.36 2.27 15.05
CA ALA A 20 3.96 2.35 15.42
C ALA A 20 3.06 2.29 14.17
N ALA A 21 2.44 1.14 13.91
CA ALA A 21 1.56 0.92 12.76
C ALA A 21 0.42 1.95 12.66
N HIS A 22 -0.20 2.31 13.80
CA HIS A 22 -1.27 3.30 13.85
C HIS A 22 -0.82 4.70 13.37
N LYS A 23 0.44 5.10 13.62
CA LYS A 23 0.98 6.38 13.14
C LYS A 23 1.20 6.36 11.63
N ILE A 24 1.65 5.24 11.08
CA ILE A 24 1.81 5.06 9.63
C ILE A 24 0.45 5.17 8.93
N CYS A 25 -0.55 4.41 9.39
CA CYS A 25 -1.91 4.49 8.85
C CYS A 25 -2.53 5.88 9.01
N THR A 26 -2.25 6.55 10.12
CA THR A 26 -2.66 7.94 10.37
C THR A 26 -2.06 8.90 9.33
N ALA A 27 -0.76 8.78 9.06
CA ALA A 27 -0.08 9.63 8.09
C ALA A 27 -0.57 9.37 6.66
N VAL A 28 -0.79 8.11 6.27
CA VAL A 28 -1.37 7.79 4.95
C VAL A 28 -2.75 8.44 4.79
N GLN A 29 -3.62 8.27 5.78
CA GLN A 29 -4.96 8.88 5.75
C GLN A 29 -4.91 10.40 5.72
N PHE A 30 -3.98 11.01 6.46
CA PHE A 30 -3.74 12.44 6.40
C PHE A 30 -3.31 12.86 4.99
N CYS A 31 -2.33 12.21 4.37
CA CYS A 31 -1.89 12.53 3.00
C CYS A 31 -3.04 12.45 1.99
N VAL A 32 -3.86 11.40 2.04
CA VAL A 32 -5.02 11.26 1.14
C VAL A 32 -6.06 12.34 1.42
N SER A 33 -6.28 12.72 2.67
CA SER A 33 -7.23 13.77 3.03
C SER A 33 -6.90 15.14 2.42
N GLN A 34 -5.60 15.40 2.17
CA GLN A 34 -5.09 16.66 1.60
C GLN A 34 -5.21 16.73 0.07
N LEU A 35 -5.57 15.63 -0.60
CA LEU A 35 -5.75 15.64 -2.06
C LEU A 35 -7.06 16.32 -2.47
N PRO A 36 -7.12 17.00 -3.64
CA PRO A 36 -8.32 17.68 -4.11
C PRO A 36 -9.50 16.72 -4.25
N LYS A 37 -10.68 17.13 -3.76
CA LYS A 37 -11.87 16.25 -3.71
C LYS A 37 -12.37 15.88 -5.10
N GLU A 38 -12.25 16.80 -6.05
CA GLU A 38 -12.62 16.60 -7.45
C GLU A 38 -11.75 15.53 -8.12
N GLN A 39 -10.48 15.41 -7.69
CA GLN A 39 -9.58 14.37 -8.18
C GLN A 39 -9.88 13.03 -7.50
N LEU A 40 -10.10 13.03 -6.18
CA LEU A 40 -10.44 11.82 -5.43
C LEU A 40 -11.74 11.18 -5.94
N ALA A 41 -12.74 11.98 -6.29
CA ALA A 41 -14.00 11.50 -6.86
C ALA A 41 -13.85 10.78 -8.22
N ARG A 42 -12.73 11.01 -8.92
CA ARG A 42 -12.41 10.40 -10.23
C ARG A 42 -11.49 9.19 -10.13
N VAL A 43 -11.06 8.81 -8.92
CA VAL A 43 -10.19 7.65 -8.70
C VAL A 43 -10.95 6.39 -9.08
N THR A 44 -10.38 5.62 -10.01
CA THR A 44 -10.98 4.38 -10.51
C THR A 44 -10.36 3.12 -9.93
N ARG A 45 -9.16 3.23 -9.33
CA ARG A 45 -8.41 2.12 -8.72
C ARG A 45 -7.49 2.64 -7.62
N VAL A 46 -7.26 1.82 -6.59
CA VAL A 46 -6.28 2.06 -5.54
C VAL A 46 -5.22 0.96 -5.57
N ALA A 47 -3.96 1.35 -5.51
CA ALA A 47 -2.81 0.47 -5.33
C ALA A 47 -1.93 1.02 -4.20
N VAL A 48 -1.27 0.12 -3.47
CA VAL A 48 -0.45 0.47 -2.30
C VAL A 48 0.94 -0.12 -2.48
N SER A 49 1.96 0.69 -2.22
CA SER A 49 3.37 0.29 -2.19
C SER A 49 3.96 0.60 -0.82
N GLY A 50 4.85 -0.25 -0.32
CA GLY A 50 5.51 -0.05 0.97
C GLY A 50 6.82 -0.80 1.11
N GLN A 51 7.51 -0.55 2.24
CA GLN A 51 8.74 -1.26 2.58
C GLN A 51 8.50 -2.78 2.64
N MET A 52 9.52 -3.54 2.24
CA MET A 52 9.49 -5.01 2.21
C MET A 52 9.91 -5.62 3.55
N HIS A 53 9.83 -6.96 3.63
CA HIS A 53 10.30 -7.85 4.71
C HIS A 53 9.58 -7.74 6.05
N GLY A 54 9.25 -6.52 6.49
CA GLY A 54 8.66 -6.27 7.79
C GLY A 54 7.25 -6.85 7.95
N VAL A 55 6.90 -7.13 9.20
CA VAL A 55 5.62 -7.76 9.57
C VAL A 55 4.91 -6.95 10.64
N VAL A 56 3.60 -6.83 10.50
CA VAL A 56 2.68 -6.37 11.53
C VAL A 56 1.64 -7.46 11.77
N LEU A 57 1.24 -7.65 13.02
CA LEU A 57 0.19 -8.55 13.44
C LEU A 57 -1.04 -7.75 13.87
N TRP A 58 -2.23 -8.31 13.63
CA TRP A 58 -3.47 -7.72 14.12
C TRP A 58 -4.52 -8.78 14.43
N LYS A 59 -5.56 -8.35 15.14
CA LYS A 59 -6.72 -9.19 15.44
C LYS A 59 -7.82 -8.93 14.41
N GLN A 60 -8.37 -9.99 13.83
CA GLN A 60 -9.56 -9.91 13.00
C GLN A 60 -10.69 -9.18 13.77
N ASP A 61 -11.38 -8.26 13.09
CA ASP A 61 -12.46 -7.42 13.64
C ASP A 61 -12.09 -6.51 14.83
N GLY A 62 -10.82 -6.50 15.26
CA GLY A 62 -10.30 -5.64 16.34
C GLY A 62 -9.15 -4.71 15.90
N GLY A 63 -8.52 -4.97 14.77
CA GLY A 63 -7.35 -4.22 14.30
C GLY A 63 -7.67 -2.76 13.95
N TRP A 64 -8.90 -2.45 13.57
CA TRP A 64 -9.32 -1.10 13.22
C TRP A 64 -10.83 -0.91 13.40
N ARG A 65 -11.25 0.36 13.51
CA ARG A 65 -12.65 0.79 13.45
C ARG A 65 -12.79 2.02 12.57
N ARG A 66 -13.93 2.18 11.91
CA ARG A 66 -14.26 3.43 11.22
C ARG A 66 -14.97 4.35 12.20
N ASN A 67 -14.47 5.58 12.36
CA ASN A 67 -15.09 6.58 13.21
C ASN A 67 -16.19 7.37 12.46
N PRO A 68 -17.00 8.19 13.16
CA PRO A 68 -18.11 8.93 12.55
C PRO A 68 -17.68 9.90 11.43
N PHE A 69 -16.41 10.31 11.40
CA PHE A 69 -15.85 11.16 10.34
C PHE A 69 -15.37 10.36 9.12
N GLY A 70 -15.59 9.05 9.10
CA GLY A 70 -15.20 8.17 7.99
C GLY A 70 -13.70 7.83 7.95
N ARG A 71 -12.96 8.12 9.03
CA ARG A 71 -11.56 7.77 9.19
C ARG A 71 -11.43 6.41 9.87
N PHE A 72 -10.36 5.68 9.54
CA PHE A 72 -9.97 4.47 10.26
C PHE A 72 -9.10 4.81 11.47
N ASP A 73 -9.52 4.35 12.64
CA ASP A 73 -8.72 4.34 13.84
C ASP A 73 -8.16 2.92 14.02
N VAL A 74 -6.84 2.81 14.06
CA VAL A 74 -6.12 1.54 14.20
C VAL A 74 -5.89 1.28 15.69
N ASP A 75 -6.23 0.09 16.15
CA ASP A 75 -6.25 -0.25 17.58
C ASP A 75 -5.46 -1.55 17.87
N ALA A 76 -6.11 -2.73 17.88
CA ALA A 76 -5.49 -4.00 18.26
C ALA A 76 -4.52 -4.54 17.19
N VAL A 77 -3.37 -3.87 17.08
CA VAL A 77 -2.26 -4.19 16.19
C VAL A 77 -0.94 -4.22 16.96
N SER A 78 0.01 -5.03 16.51
CA SER A 78 1.37 -5.00 17.02
C SER A 78 2.15 -3.78 16.52
N ALA A 79 3.39 -3.65 16.98
CA ALA A 79 4.40 -2.90 16.24
C ALA A 79 4.55 -3.44 14.81
N LEU A 80 4.96 -2.58 13.88
CA LEU A 80 5.61 -3.03 12.66
C LEU A 80 7.06 -3.36 13.00
N TYR A 81 7.41 -4.63 12.92
CA TYR A 81 8.78 -5.12 12.97
C TYR A 81 9.40 -4.90 11.59
N THR A 82 10.37 -4.00 11.48
CA THR A 82 10.85 -3.53 10.17
C THR A 82 11.91 -4.47 9.58
N TRP A 83 12.28 -4.24 8.32
CA TRP A 83 13.36 -4.97 7.65
C TRP A 83 14.74 -4.79 8.32
N GLN A 84 14.91 -3.75 9.15
CA GLN A 84 16.13 -3.50 9.91
C GLN A 84 16.16 -4.24 11.25
N ASP A 85 15.10 -4.98 11.58
CA ASP A 85 15.01 -5.66 12.86
C ASP A 85 16.03 -6.81 12.95
N GLY A 86 16.97 -6.67 13.87
CA GLY A 86 18.09 -7.56 14.12
C GLY A 86 17.87 -8.49 15.32
N ARG A 87 16.62 -8.71 15.78
CA ARG A 87 16.33 -9.53 16.97
C ARG A 87 16.74 -11.00 16.82
N CYS A 88 16.82 -11.50 15.60
CA CYS A 88 17.19 -12.89 15.33
C CYS A 88 18.71 -13.00 15.20
N SER A 89 19.36 -13.60 16.19
CA SER A 89 20.78 -13.93 16.12
C SER A 89 21.06 -14.97 15.03
N GLU A 90 22.31 -15.05 14.56
CA GLU A 90 22.73 -16.06 13.59
C GLU A 90 22.48 -17.49 14.11
N GLN A 91 22.71 -17.72 15.41
CA GLN A 91 22.41 -18.99 16.07
C GLN A 91 20.92 -19.33 15.99
N PHE A 92 20.05 -18.37 16.34
CA PHE A 92 18.61 -18.57 16.26
C PHE A 92 18.17 -18.93 14.83
N LEU A 93 18.69 -18.21 13.82
CA LEU A 93 18.38 -18.49 12.41
C LEU A 93 18.87 -19.86 11.98
N ALA A 94 20.02 -20.33 12.47
CA ALA A 94 20.55 -21.65 12.16
C ALA A 94 19.74 -22.81 12.78
N GLU A 95 19.02 -22.56 13.88
CA GLU A 95 18.14 -23.53 14.53
C GLU A 95 16.76 -23.65 13.86
N LEU A 96 16.39 -22.72 12.98
CA LEU A 96 15.10 -22.77 12.29
C LEU A 96 15.11 -23.84 11.19
N PRO A 97 13.95 -24.44 10.87
CA PRO A 97 13.84 -25.35 9.73
C PRO A 97 14.31 -24.66 8.46
N LYS A 98 15.16 -25.35 7.68
CA LYS A 98 15.70 -24.79 6.44
C LYS A 98 14.56 -24.49 5.47
N PRO A 99 14.37 -23.23 5.02
CA PRO A 99 13.32 -22.90 4.07
C PRO A 99 13.62 -23.43 2.67
N ASP A 100 12.60 -23.89 1.95
CA ASP A 100 12.70 -24.05 0.49
C ASP A 100 12.40 -22.70 -0.18
N SER A 101 13.39 -21.82 -0.11
CA SER A 101 13.36 -20.48 -0.68
C SER A 101 14.63 -20.21 -1.47
N HIS A 102 14.52 -19.35 -2.48
CA HIS A 102 15.66 -18.85 -3.24
C HIS A 102 16.50 -17.83 -2.44
N LEU A 103 15.98 -17.34 -1.30
CA LEU A 103 16.67 -16.38 -0.45
C LEU A 103 17.28 -17.05 0.77
N ARG A 104 18.47 -16.58 1.16
CA ARG A 104 19.04 -16.90 2.47
C ARG A 104 18.21 -16.19 3.55
N LEU A 105 17.83 -16.93 4.59
CA LEU A 105 17.09 -16.37 5.72
C LEU A 105 17.93 -15.30 6.45
N SER A 106 17.28 -14.19 6.79
CA SER A 106 17.87 -13.05 7.51
C SER A 106 16.93 -12.61 8.63
N SER A 107 17.47 -11.92 9.65
CA SER A 107 16.70 -11.46 10.81
C SER A 107 15.52 -10.55 10.42
N GLY A 108 15.73 -9.67 9.45
CA GLY A 108 14.71 -8.71 9.00
C GLY A 108 13.55 -9.36 8.24
N HIS A 109 13.61 -10.65 7.93
CA HIS A 109 12.52 -11.36 7.24
C HIS A 109 11.34 -11.60 8.19
N GLY A 110 10.12 -11.35 7.68
CA GLY A 110 8.89 -11.47 8.45
C GLY A 110 8.71 -12.82 9.15
N CYS A 111 8.96 -13.95 8.47
CA CYS A 111 8.83 -15.26 9.11
C CYS A 111 9.89 -15.50 10.20
N ALA A 112 11.12 -14.99 10.05
CA ALA A 112 12.12 -15.08 11.12
C ALA A 112 11.65 -14.35 12.38
N THR A 113 11.11 -13.14 12.21
CA THR A 113 10.51 -12.37 13.31
C THR A 113 9.33 -13.10 13.94
N LEU A 114 8.40 -13.64 13.14
CA LEU A 114 7.24 -14.37 13.65
C LEU A 114 7.65 -15.60 14.47
N LEU A 115 8.61 -16.39 13.99
CA LEU A 115 9.14 -17.54 14.71
C LEU A 115 9.86 -17.14 15.99
N TRP A 116 10.56 -16.00 15.97
CA TRP A 116 11.19 -15.45 17.18
C TRP A 116 10.14 -15.07 18.22
N LEU A 117 9.05 -14.41 17.81
CA LEU A 117 7.93 -14.05 18.67
C LEU A 117 7.23 -15.29 19.24
N VAL A 118 7.05 -16.34 18.46
CA VAL A 118 6.50 -17.63 18.95
C VAL A 118 7.34 -18.18 20.12
N ARG A 119 8.68 -18.14 20.02
CA ARG A 119 9.55 -18.70 21.06
C ARG A 119 9.74 -17.77 22.28
N HIS A 120 9.82 -16.46 22.06
CA HIS A 120 10.26 -15.52 23.11
C HIS A 120 9.15 -14.60 23.63
N ARG A 121 8.05 -14.43 22.87
CA ARG A 121 6.92 -13.55 23.19
C ARG A 121 5.57 -14.21 22.85
N PRO A 122 5.29 -15.44 23.34
CA PRO A 122 4.05 -16.15 23.02
C PRO A 122 2.79 -15.35 23.40
N GLU A 123 2.87 -14.49 24.42
CA GLU A 123 1.81 -13.59 24.85
C GLU A 123 1.41 -12.55 23.80
N ILE A 124 2.34 -12.15 22.93
CA ILE A 124 2.04 -11.28 21.77
C ILE A 124 1.31 -12.11 20.71
N MET A 125 1.81 -13.31 20.41
CA MET A 125 1.24 -14.20 19.41
C MET A 125 -0.19 -14.63 19.73
N GLN A 126 -0.54 -14.76 21.01
CA GLN A 126 -1.91 -15.09 21.44
C GLN A 126 -2.93 -13.97 21.19
N ARG A 127 -2.49 -12.71 21.07
CA ARG A 127 -3.39 -11.55 20.89
C ARG A 127 -3.85 -11.35 19.46
N PHE A 128 -3.14 -11.94 18.50
CA PHE A 128 -3.32 -11.66 17.08
C PHE A 128 -3.54 -12.95 16.28
N ASP A 129 -4.31 -12.87 15.21
CA ASP A 129 -4.64 -14.01 14.36
C ASP A 129 -4.44 -13.73 12.87
N ARG A 130 -3.91 -12.55 12.53
CA ARG A 130 -3.51 -12.17 11.19
C ARG A 130 -2.10 -11.57 11.21
N ALA A 131 -1.34 -11.83 10.16
CA ALA A 131 -0.06 -11.18 9.88
C ALA A 131 0.00 -10.71 8.42
N GLY A 132 0.80 -9.68 8.19
CA GLY A 132 1.04 -9.13 6.86
C GLY A 132 2.06 -8.00 6.92
N THR A 133 2.41 -7.43 5.78
CA THR A 133 3.14 -6.17 5.77
C THR A 133 2.23 -5.00 6.17
N ILE A 134 2.78 -3.82 6.45
CA ILE A 134 1.96 -2.64 6.79
C ILE A 134 1.02 -2.24 5.64
N GLN A 135 1.46 -2.44 4.40
CA GLN A 135 0.65 -2.21 3.21
C GLN A 135 -0.43 -3.29 3.01
N ASP A 136 -0.16 -4.55 3.36
CA ASP A 136 -1.19 -5.61 3.33
C ASP A 136 -2.27 -5.32 4.38
N MET A 137 -1.88 -4.88 5.58
CA MET A 137 -2.82 -4.44 6.62
C MET A 137 -3.68 -3.27 6.15
N LEU A 138 -3.09 -2.26 5.48
CA LEU A 138 -3.83 -1.15 4.91
C LEU A 138 -4.84 -1.62 3.84
N VAL A 139 -4.45 -2.55 2.96
CA VAL A 139 -5.38 -3.12 1.96
C VAL A 139 -6.51 -3.89 2.62
N ALA A 140 -6.20 -4.73 3.63
CA ALA A 140 -7.18 -5.46 4.41
C ALA A 140 -8.17 -4.50 5.11
N MET A 141 -7.67 -3.41 5.69
CA MET A 141 -8.48 -2.37 6.32
C MET A 141 -9.37 -1.64 5.31
N LEU A 142 -8.85 -1.26 4.15
CA LEU A 142 -9.63 -0.54 3.13
C LEU A 142 -10.75 -1.38 2.52
N CYS A 143 -10.53 -2.69 2.39
CA CYS A 143 -11.50 -3.61 1.79
C CYS A 143 -12.35 -4.37 2.82
N GLN A 144 -12.02 -4.28 4.12
CA GLN A 144 -12.57 -5.13 5.19
C GLN A 144 -12.45 -6.62 4.84
N LEU A 145 -11.22 -7.07 4.54
CA LEU A 145 -10.98 -8.48 4.20
C LEU A 145 -11.02 -9.37 5.45
N ASP A 146 -11.64 -10.55 5.33
CA ASP A 146 -11.63 -11.58 6.38
C ASP A 146 -10.24 -12.24 6.54
N ARG A 147 -9.50 -12.33 5.42
CA ARG A 147 -8.12 -12.82 5.35
C ARG A 147 -7.27 -11.82 4.57
N PRO A 148 -6.09 -11.43 5.09
CA PRO A 148 -5.17 -10.59 4.35
C PRO A 148 -4.66 -11.31 3.12
N VAL A 149 -4.37 -10.51 2.09
CA VAL A 149 -3.78 -10.98 0.85
C VAL A 149 -2.47 -10.25 0.63
N THR A 150 -1.39 -10.98 0.37
CA THR A 150 -0.07 -10.42 0.05
C THR A 150 0.35 -10.80 -1.37
N SER A 151 1.23 -10.01 -1.98
CA SER A 151 1.77 -10.34 -3.30
C SER A 151 2.87 -11.40 -3.21
N THR A 152 3.07 -12.17 -4.27
CA THR A 152 4.16 -13.16 -4.35
C THR A 152 5.54 -12.56 -4.06
N GLN A 153 5.77 -11.29 -4.41
CA GLN A 153 7.02 -10.58 -4.17
C GLN A 153 7.21 -10.20 -2.69
N LEU A 154 6.14 -9.78 -2.01
CA LEU A 154 6.18 -9.53 -0.57
C LEU A 154 6.30 -10.85 0.20
N ALA A 155 5.59 -11.90 -0.21
CA ALA A 155 5.70 -13.23 0.39
C ALA A 155 7.13 -13.80 0.28
N ALA A 156 7.75 -13.72 -0.90
CA ALA A 156 9.15 -14.09 -1.12
C ALA A 156 10.09 -13.39 -0.11
N SER A 157 9.84 -12.12 0.17
CA SER A 157 10.65 -11.29 1.07
C SER A 157 10.63 -11.72 2.54
N TRP A 158 9.75 -12.66 2.90
CA TRP A 158 9.63 -13.19 4.26
C TRP A 158 10.45 -14.47 4.49
N GLY A 159 11.11 -15.00 3.46
CA GLY A 159 12.12 -16.06 3.58
C GLY A 159 11.58 -17.50 3.63
N TYR A 160 10.29 -17.73 3.85
CA TYR A 160 9.64 -19.06 3.85
C TYR A 160 8.55 -19.18 2.79
N PHE A 161 8.85 -18.69 1.59
CA PHE A 161 7.95 -18.77 0.45
C PHE A 161 8.69 -19.34 -0.76
N ASP A 162 8.16 -20.43 -1.31
CA ASP A 162 8.68 -21.03 -2.53
C ASP A 162 8.06 -20.32 -3.75
N THR A 163 8.92 -19.62 -4.49
CA THR A 163 8.53 -18.89 -5.69
C THR A 163 8.22 -19.79 -6.90
N VAL A 164 8.64 -21.06 -6.87
CA VAL A 164 8.35 -22.03 -7.94
C VAL A 164 6.94 -22.58 -7.78
N SER A 165 6.59 -23.11 -6.60
CA SER A 165 5.23 -23.57 -6.31
C SER A 165 4.24 -22.42 -6.06
N GLY A 166 4.73 -21.25 -5.67
CA GLY A 166 3.91 -20.08 -5.32
C GLY A 166 3.21 -20.22 -3.97
N THR A 167 3.81 -20.98 -3.03
CA THR A 167 3.20 -21.29 -1.73
C THR A 167 4.16 -21.04 -0.57
N TRP A 168 3.58 -20.83 0.62
CA TRP A 168 4.35 -20.79 1.86
C TRP A 168 4.93 -22.17 2.17
N ASN A 169 6.09 -22.21 2.81
CA ASN A 169 6.64 -23.45 3.37
C ASN A 169 5.88 -23.87 4.66
N SER A 170 4.59 -24.16 4.52
CA SER A 170 3.66 -24.34 5.65
C SER A 170 4.05 -25.46 6.60
N ASP A 171 4.60 -26.57 6.10
CA ASP A 171 5.02 -27.71 6.93
C ASP A 171 6.20 -27.33 7.84
N GLN A 172 7.20 -26.64 7.28
CA GLN A 172 8.37 -26.14 8.01
C GLN A 172 7.96 -25.11 9.07
N LEU A 173 7.08 -24.17 8.70
CA LEU A 173 6.59 -23.13 9.62
C LEU A 173 5.74 -23.72 10.74
N SER A 174 4.87 -24.70 10.44
CA SER A 174 4.03 -25.37 11.43
C SER A 174 4.88 -26.21 12.38
N ALA A 175 5.88 -26.93 11.87
CA ALA A 175 6.84 -27.68 12.69
C ALA A 175 7.65 -26.77 13.62
N ALA A 176 7.89 -25.51 13.23
CA ALA A 176 8.53 -24.49 14.07
C ALA A 176 7.56 -23.80 15.05
N GLY A 177 6.28 -24.19 15.09
CA GLY A 177 5.28 -23.69 16.02
C GLY A 177 4.50 -22.46 15.54
N LEU A 178 4.61 -22.07 14.27
CA LEU A 178 3.80 -20.96 13.74
C LEU A 178 2.33 -21.40 13.63
N PRO A 179 1.36 -20.62 14.16
CA PRO A 179 -0.04 -20.99 14.09
C PRO A 179 -0.54 -21.13 12.64
N PRO A 180 -1.25 -22.23 12.31
CA PRO A 180 -1.80 -22.42 10.98
C PRO A 180 -2.83 -21.32 10.69
N GLY A 181 -2.73 -20.70 9.51
CA GLY A 181 -3.67 -19.67 9.05
C GLY A 181 -3.35 -18.24 9.48
N LEU A 182 -2.27 -18.00 10.26
CA LEU A 182 -1.78 -16.65 10.60
C LEU A 182 -1.29 -15.87 9.38
N LEU A 183 -0.61 -16.58 8.46
CA LEU A 183 -0.02 -15.99 7.26
C LEU A 183 -1.12 -15.54 6.27
N PRO A 184 -0.85 -14.49 5.48
CA PRO A 184 -1.78 -14.00 4.48
C PRO A 184 -1.87 -14.97 3.29
N ASP A 185 -3.01 -14.93 2.60
CA ASP A 185 -3.17 -15.65 1.35
C ASP A 185 -2.33 -14.96 0.27
N VAL A 186 -1.75 -15.74 -0.65
CA VAL A 186 -0.84 -15.20 -1.66
C VAL A 186 -1.54 -15.00 -2.98
N ALA A 187 -1.33 -13.83 -3.59
CA ALA A 187 -1.85 -13.49 -4.91
C ALA A 187 -0.76 -12.95 -5.84
N PRO A 188 -0.89 -13.14 -7.17
CA PRO A 188 -0.03 -12.47 -8.13
C PRO A 188 -0.11 -10.94 -8.01
N ALA A 189 0.99 -10.27 -8.34
CA ALA A 189 1.04 -8.82 -8.47
C ALA A 189 -0.07 -8.30 -9.42
N CYS A 190 -0.54 -7.08 -9.17
CA CYS A 190 -1.61 -6.43 -9.93
C CYS A 190 -2.99 -7.13 -9.88
N ARG A 191 -3.15 -8.23 -9.14
CA ARG A 191 -4.48 -8.81 -8.89
C ARG A 191 -5.31 -7.86 -8.00
N ARG A 192 -6.63 -7.87 -8.18
CA ARG A 192 -7.55 -7.18 -7.27
C ARG A 192 -7.59 -7.93 -5.94
N ALA A 193 -7.34 -7.24 -4.84
CA ALA A 193 -7.49 -7.78 -3.48
C ALA A 193 -8.95 -7.67 -3.01
N GLY A 194 -9.61 -6.56 -3.33
CA GLY A 194 -10.99 -6.30 -2.95
C GLY A 194 -11.51 -5.00 -3.56
N SER A 195 -12.45 -4.37 -2.88
CA SER A 195 -12.97 -3.04 -3.26
C SER A 195 -13.23 -2.25 -1.99
N LEU A 196 -13.15 -0.92 -2.08
CA LEU A 196 -13.33 -0.05 -0.92
C LEU A 196 -14.70 -0.29 -0.27
N ASN A 197 -14.68 -0.62 1.02
CA ASN A 197 -15.89 -0.76 1.83
C ASN A 197 -16.29 0.61 2.41
N GLY A 198 -16.92 1.43 1.56
CA GLY A 198 -17.28 2.80 1.87
C GLY A 198 -16.33 3.84 1.27
N ALA A 199 -16.80 5.09 1.17
CA ALA A 199 -16.02 6.17 0.59
C ALA A 199 -14.81 6.52 1.47
N TRP A 200 -13.64 6.70 0.85
CA TRP A 200 -12.39 6.99 1.57
C TRP A 200 -11.89 8.40 1.21
N TYR A 201 -12.16 9.38 2.08
CA TYR A 201 -11.80 10.80 1.89
C TYR A 201 -12.30 11.47 0.59
N GLY A 202 -13.26 10.87 -0.11
CA GLY A 202 -13.78 11.33 -1.41
C GLY A 202 -13.60 10.30 -2.53
N VAL A 203 -12.76 9.27 -2.33
CA VAL A 203 -12.69 8.14 -3.25
C VAL A 203 -14.00 7.36 -3.18
N PRO A 204 -14.65 7.06 -4.32
CA PRO A 204 -15.93 6.36 -4.34
C PRO A 204 -15.88 4.99 -3.64
N SER A 205 -16.96 4.65 -2.95
CA SER A 205 -17.18 3.28 -2.46
C SER A 205 -17.18 2.30 -3.63
N GLY A 206 -16.72 1.07 -3.41
CA GLY A 206 -16.62 0.05 -4.45
C GLY A 206 -15.45 0.24 -5.41
N THR A 207 -14.62 1.28 -5.25
CA THR A 207 -13.38 1.44 -6.02
C THR A 207 -12.49 0.21 -5.83
N PRO A 208 -12.05 -0.47 -6.90
CA PRO A 208 -11.14 -1.61 -6.82
C PRO A 208 -9.84 -1.29 -6.09
N VAL A 209 -9.44 -2.14 -5.16
CA VAL A 209 -8.15 -2.08 -4.47
C VAL A 209 -7.32 -3.29 -4.88
N HIS A 210 -6.09 -3.04 -5.30
CA HIS A 210 -5.15 -4.08 -5.74
C HIS A 210 -4.28 -4.58 -4.59
N VAL A 211 -3.78 -5.82 -4.73
CA VAL A 211 -2.82 -6.43 -3.82
C VAL A 211 -1.60 -5.53 -3.68
N ALA A 212 -1.09 -5.38 -2.45
CA ALA A 212 0.01 -4.48 -2.18
C ALA A 212 1.33 -4.98 -2.79
N LEU A 213 2.21 -4.02 -3.09
CA LEU A 213 3.50 -4.25 -3.73
C LEU A 213 4.65 -3.71 -2.87
N GLY A 214 5.85 -4.23 -3.11
CA GLY A 214 7.07 -3.68 -2.52
C GLY A 214 7.54 -2.42 -3.26
N ASP A 215 8.16 -1.52 -2.50
CA ASP A 215 8.75 -0.26 -2.97
C ASP A 215 9.77 -0.44 -4.09
N MET A 216 10.64 -1.44 -3.97
CA MET A 216 11.63 -1.82 -4.97
C MET A 216 10.95 -2.16 -6.32
N GLN A 217 9.97 -3.05 -6.29
CA GLN A 217 9.31 -3.52 -7.50
C GLN A 217 8.43 -2.44 -8.13
N CYS A 218 7.81 -1.59 -7.32
CA CYS A 218 7.12 -0.41 -7.82
C CYS A 218 8.06 0.61 -8.48
N SER A 219 9.27 0.79 -7.94
CA SER A 219 10.27 1.67 -8.54
C SER A 219 10.72 1.14 -9.91
N VAL A 220 10.97 -0.16 -10.01
CA VAL A 220 11.30 -0.83 -11.28
C VAL A 220 10.14 -0.75 -12.26
N LEU A 221 8.92 -1.05 -11.82
CA LEU A 221 7.72 -1.01 -12.67
C LEU A 221 7.47 0.40 -13.22
N SER A 222 7.63 1.43 -12.39
CA SER A 222 7.46 2.82 -12.82
C SER A 222 8.45 3.20 -13.91
N ALA A 223 9.71 2.79 -13.77
CA ALA A 223 10.75 3.10 -14.75
C ALA A 223 10.60 2.25 -16.03
N ALA A 224 10.22 0.98 -15.93
CA ALA A 224 9.96 0.11 -17.09
C ALA A 224 8.76 0.60 -17.92
N VAL A 225 7.68 1.05 -17.25
CA VAL A 225 6.51 1.64 -17.92
C VAL A 225 6.87 2.98 -18.58
N ALA A 226 7.67 3.81 -17.91
CA ALA A 226 8.09 5.10 -18.46
C ALA A 226 9.04 4.95 -19.67
N ALA A 227 9.84 3.89 -19.70
CA ALA A 227 10.85 3.69 -20.72
C ALA A 227 10.39 2.82 -21.90
N GLU A 228 9.16 2.27 -21.89
CA GLU A 228 8.64 1.29 -22.86
C GLU A 228 9.66 0.17 -23.23
N THR A 229 10.53 -0.20 -22.30
CA THR A 229 11.68 -1.10 -22.57
C THR A 229 11.88 -2.11 -21.45
N ASP A 230 12.45 -3.27 -21.77
CA ASP A 230 12.88 -4.31 -20.82
C ASP A 230 14.16 -3.92 -20.05
N ALA A 231 14.34 -2.65 -19.71
CA ALA A 231 15.54 -2.16 -19.06
C ALA A 231 15.58 -2.55 -17.57
N ALA A 232 16.74 -3.04 -17.11
CA ALA A 232 16.99 -3.28 -15.69
C ALA A 232 17.14 -1.94 -14.96
N VAL A 233 16.29 -1.70 -13.96
CA VAL A 233 16.31 -0.48 -13.15
C VAL A 233 17.06 -0.78 -11.87
N LEU A 234 18.21 -0.15 -11.69
CA LEU A 234 18.98 -0.18 -10.44
C LEU A 234 18.54 1.01 -9.59
N PRO A 235 17.90 0.81 -8.43
CA PRO A 235 17.68 1.89 -7.49
C PRO A 235 19.02 2.27 -6.85
N ALA A 236 19.42 3.52 -7.03
CA ALA A 236 20.58 4.09 -6.36
C ALA A 236 20.24 4.36 -4.88
N GLY A 237 20.45 3.35 -4.03
CA GLY A 237 20.40 3.46 -2.57
C GLY A 237 21.70 2.94 -1.95
N SER A 238 22.12 3.51 -0.82
CA SER A 238 23.44 3.31 -0.20
C SER A 238 23.71 1.91 0.41
N GLY A 239 22.99 0.86 0.01
CA GLY A 239 23.08 -0.47 0.63
C GLY A 239 22.94 -1.69 -0.29
N LEU A 240 22.76 -1.56 -1.61
CA LEU A 240 22.51 -2.72 -2.49
C LEU A 240 23.81 -3.26 -3.10
N ARG A 241 24.09 -4.57 -2.95
CA ARG A 241 25.17 -5.26 -3.68
C ARG A 241 24.64 -5.80 -5.04
N PRO A 242 25.45 -5.81 -6.12
CA PRO A 242 24.98 -6.09 -7.50
C PRO A 242 24.47 -7.50 -7.83
N ALA A 243 24.37 -8.42 -6.87
CA ALA A 243 24.19 -9.86 -7.15
C ALA A 243 22.73 -10.35 -7.19
N GLU A 244 21.74 -9.51 -6.85
CA GLU A 244 20.38 -9.98 -6.55
C GLU A 244 19.35 -9.90 -7.69
N LEU A 245 19.77 -9.60 -8.92
CA LEU A 245 18.83 -9.42 -10.05
C LEU A 245 19.09 -10.42 -11.19
N VAL A 246 18.55 -11.64 -11.06
CA VAL A 246 18.25 -12.48 -12.23
C VAL A 246 16.77 -12.32 -12.55
N ALA A 247 16.45 -11.37 -13.44
CA ALA A 247 15.14 -11.30 -14.07
C ALA A 247 15.02 -12.46 -15.07
N GLY A 248 14.50 -13.60 -14.61
CA GLY A 248 14.01 -14.67 -15.47
C GLY A 248 12.78 -14.20 -16.25
N ALA A 249 12.99 -13.50 -17.36
CA ALA A 249 11.94 -13.14 -18.30
C ALA A 249 11.45 -14.39 -19.05
N HIS A 250 10.59 -15.20 -18.41
CA HIS A 250 9.81 -16.18 -19.15
C HIS A 250 8.74 -15.44 -19.97
N ARG A 251 8.93 -15.52 -21.29
CA ARG A 251 8.19 -14.93 -22.43
C ARG A 251 6.64 -15.01 -22.47
N ARG A 252 5.93 -15.32 -21.38
CA ARG A 252 4.48 -15.59 -21.42
C ARG A 252 3.57 -14.63 -20.63
N ALA A 253 4.09 -13.66 -19.88
CA ALA A 253 3.24 -12.78 -19.06
C ALA A 253 2.74 -11.49 -19.77
N LEU A 254 3.30 -11.11 -20.92
CA LEU A 254 2.98 -9.85 -21.60
C LEU A 254 1.73 -9.81 -22.52
N PRO A 255 1.05 -10.91 -22.94
CA PRO A 255 -0.15 -10.77 -23.77
C PRO A 255 -1.37 -10.22 -23.03
N VAL A 256 -1.39 -10.27 -21.69
CA VAL A 256 -2.60 -9.91 -20.90
C VAL A 256 -2.78 -8.39 -20.78
N LEU A 257 -1.71 -7.60 -20.85
CA LEU A 257 -1.83 -6.13 -20.77
C LEU A 257 -2.27 -5.48 -22.10
N ARG A 258 -2.22 -6.22 -23.22
CA ARG A 258 -2.41 -5.65 -24.57
C ARG A 258 -3.85 -5.70 -25.08
N ARG A 259 -4.79 -6.34 -24.37
CA ARG A 259 -6.14 -6.63 -24.89
C ARG A 259 -7.27 -5.72 -24.37
N ALA A 260 -6.94 -4.65 -23.64
CA ALA A 260 -7.93 -3.74 -23.04
C ALA A 260 -8.10 -2.40 -23.77
N LEU A 261 -7.71 -2.29 -25.04
CA LEU A 261 -7.91 -1.08 -25.85
C LEU A 261 -8.70 -1.44 -27.13
N PRO A 262 -9.94 -0.96 -27.31
CA PRO A 262 -10.61 -1.03 -28.59
C PRO A 262 -10.18 0.17 -29.44
N GLY A 263 -9.43 -0.07 -30.52
CA GLY A 263 -9.00 0.99 -31.43
C GLY A 263 -8.19 0.47 -32.60
N ARG A 264 -8.67 0.75 -33.81
CA ARG A 264 -8.24 0.22 -35.11
C ARG A 264 -6.79 0.61 -35.48
N GLY A 265 -6.10 -0.28 -36.19
CA GLY A 265 -4.91 0.09 -36.97
C GLY A 265 -3.99 -1.10 -37.29
N ARG A 266 -4.11 -1.67 -38.49
CA ARG A 266 -3.14 -2.62 -39.05
C ARG A 266 -1.84 -1.88 -39.37
N LEU A 267 -0.68 -2.42 -39.03
CA LEU A 267 0.53 -2.24 -39.85
C LEU A 267 1.55 -3.36 -39.65
N ALA A 268 2.23 -3.65 -40.75
CA ALA A 268 2.79 -4.93 -41.12
C ALA A 268 4.13 -5.30 -40.46
N GLU A 269 4.35 -6.60 -40.32
CA GLU A 269 5.64 -7.19 -39.98
C GLU A 269 6.70 -6.86 -41.04
N ARG A 270 7.86 -6.34 -40.60
CA ARG A 270 9.12 -6.46 -41.33
C ARG A 270 10.18 -7.05 -40.40
N ARG A 271 10.54 -8.31 -40.68
CA ARG A 271 11.74 -8.98 -40.15
C ARG A 271 12.99 -8.23 -40.60
N LYS A 272 13.87 -7.88 -39.66
CA LYS A 272 15.32 -7.71 -39.89
C LYS A 272 16.12 -8.36 -38.77
N ARG A 273 17.16 -9.09 -39.18
CA ARG A 273 18.14 -9.90 -38.43
C ARG A 273 19.10 -9.03 -37.57
N PRO A 274 19.89 -9.62 -36.64
CA PRO A 274 20.33 -8.95 -35.42
C PRO A 274 21.63 -8.14 -35.61
N GLY A 275 21.62 -6.90 -35.11
CA GLY A 275 22.83 -6.08 -34.93
C GLY A 275 23.20 -6.03 -33.45
N ARG A 276 24.48 -6.25 -33.14
CA ARG A 276 25.06 -6.17 -31.78
C ARG A 276 24.77 -4.80 -31.16
N LEU A 277 24.00 -4.75 -30.07
CA LEU A 277 23.87 -3.54 -29.25
C LEU A 277 24.95 -3.54 -28.16
N ARG A 278 25.85 -2.56 -28.21
CA ARG A 278 26.70 -2.19 -27.08
C ARG A 278 25.83 -1.44 -26.07
N ALA A 279 25.76 -1.94 -24.83
CA ALA A 279 25.16 -1.19 -23.73
C ALA A 279 26.04 0.03 -23.41
N ARG A 280 25.47 1.24 -23.51
CA ARG A 280 26.04 2.45 -22.91
C ARG A 280 25.37 2.63 -21.56
N ALA A 281 26.14 2.50 -20.49
CA ALA A 281 25.74 2.99 -19.17
C ALA A 281 26.04 4.49 -19.11
N THR A 282 25.02 5.32 -18.90
CA THR A 282 25.20 6.74 -18.57
C THR A 282 24.99 6.92 -17.08
N ALA A 283 26.09 7.19 -16.36
CA ALA A 283 26.04 7.70 -14.99
C ALA A 283 25.73 9.20 -15.05
N VAL A 284 24.73 9.65 -14.30
CA VAL A 284 24.46 11.08 -14.08
C VAL A 284 24.99 11.41 -12.70
N ASP A 285 26.08 12.19 -12.66
CA ASP A 285 26.72 12.66 -11.44
C ASP A 285 26.05 13.95 -10.95
N ALA A 286 25.85 14.07 -9.64
CA ALA A 286 25.18 15.20 -9.00
C ALA A 286 25.99 15.65 -7.79
N ARG A 287 26.75 16.75 -7.95
CA ARG A 287 27.33 17.67 -6.95
C ARG A 287 28.10 18.73 -7.77
N THR A 288 27.91 20.04 -7.64
CA THR A 288 28.02 20.87 -6.42
C THR A 288 27.28 22.21 -6.62
N GLY A 289 26.61 22.69 -5.56
CA GLY A 289 26.09 24.06 -5.48
C GLY A 289 27.04 24.97 -4.70
N GLY A 290 27.44 26.10 -5.30
CA GLY A 290 28.21 27.17 -4.67
C GLY A 290 27.31 28.25 -4.05
N ARG A 291 27.75 28.82 -2.93
CA ARG A 291 27.09 29.90 -2.16
C ARG A 291 27.56 31.30 -2.60
N ARG A 292 26.58 32.23 -2.63
CA ARG A 292 26.53 33.68 -2.26
C ARG A 292 27.59 34.70 -2.75
N ALA A 293 27.07 35.81 -3.33
CA ALA A 293 27.08 37.22 -2.84
C ALA A 293 27.41 38.26 -3.93
N GLY A 294 26.70 39.41 -3.95
CA GLY A 294 27.13 40.64 -4.62
C GLY A 294 26.01 41.48 -5.26
N ASP A 295 25.68 42.62 -4.63
CA ASP A 295 24.84 43.72 -5.14
C ASP A 295 25.52 44.51 -6.28
N HIS A 296 24.72 45.06 -7.22
CA HIS A 296 24.61 46.51 -7.53
C HIS A 296 24.04 46.81 -8.93
N HIS A 297 23.08 47.73 -8.92
CA HIS A 297 22.56 48.66 -9.95
C HIS A 297 23.01 48.57 -11.42
N LEU A 298 22.04 48.60 -12.34
CA LEU A 298 21.94 49.63 -13.41
C LEU A 298 20.58 49.59 -14.15
N VAL A 299 19.99 50.78 -14.29
CA VAL A 299 18.85 51.18 -15.14
C VAL A 299 19.40 52.35 -15.98
N PRO A 300 19.15 52.50 -17.30
CA PRO A 300 17.89 53.08 -17.80
C PRO A 300 17.32 52.58 -19.15
N ALA A 301 16.07 53.02 -19.36
CA ALA A 301 15.04 52.78 -20.40
C ALA A 301 15.36 53.40 -21.80
N PRO A 302 14.43 53.65 -22.78
CA PRO A 302 12.97 53.40 -22.86
C PRO A 302 12.38 53.01 -24.26
N GLY A 303 11.04 52.82 -24.30
CA GLY A 303 10.18 52.90 -25.51
C GLY A 303 9.36 51.62 -25.75
N VAL A 304 8.07 51.58 -26.09
CA VAL A 304 7.08 52.54 -26.60
C VAL A 304 5.67 52.04 -26.21
N ARG A 305 4.75 52.99 -26.04
CA ARG A 305 3.33 52.85 -25.69
C ARG A 305 2.51 52.10 -26.76
N ARG A 306 1.45 51.40 -26.36
CA ARG A 306 0.11 51.58 -26.96
C ARG A 306 -1.03 51.22 -25.99
N ARG A 307 -2.02 52.11 -25.96
CA ARG A 307 -3.23 52.14 -25.13
C ARG A 307 -4.34 51.28 -25.75
N GLY A 308 -5.30 50.85 -24.93
CA GLY A 308 -6.64 50.45 -25.34
C GLY A 308 -7.42 49.77 -24.21
N ARG A 309 -8.31 50.52 -23.54
CA ARG A 309 -9.18 50.11 -22.41
C ARG A 309 -10.58 49.67 -22.91
N PRO A 310 -11.46 49.15 -22.02
CA PRO A 310 -12.49 48.14 -22.30
C PRO A 310 -13.89 48.72 -22.59
N VAL A 311 -14.83 47.84 -22.96
CA VAL A 311 -16.27 48.14 -22.91
C VAL A 311 -17.02 47.02 -22.17
N SER A 312 -17.76 47.47 -21.15
CA SER A 312 -18.83 46.79 -20.43
C SER A 312 -20.18 47.14 -21.05
N ASP A 313 -21.16 46.23 -21.02
CA ASP A 313 -22.55 46.64 -20.78
C ASP A 313 -23.43 45.54 -20.20
N ARG A 314 -24.40 45.95 -19.38
CA ARG A 314 -25.30 45.15 -18.53
C ARG A 314 -26.74 45.16 -19.08
N ARG A 315 -27.39 43.98 -19.04
CA ARG A 315 -28.78 43.66 -18.59
C ARG A 315 -30.01 44.30 -19.32
N PRO A 316 -31.28 43.92 -18.99
CA PRO A 316 -31.89 42.64 -18.55
C PRO A 316 -33.23 42.32 -19.27
N ASP A 317 -33.83 41.13 -19.03
CA ASP A 317 -35.29 40.85 -18.93
C ASP A 317 -35.46 39.38 -18.49
N SER A 318 -36.03 39.00 -17.34
CA SER A 318 -37.37 39.17 -16.73
C SER A 318 -38.40 38.13 -17.20
N CYS A 319 -38.93 37.36 -16.22
CA CYS A 319 -40.19 36.57 -16.16
C CYS A 319 -40.03 35.10 -15.67
N GLY A 320 -40.32 34.88 -14.38
CA GLY A 320 -41.03 33.68 -13.88
C GLY A 320 -42.56 33.86 -14.05
N PRO A 321 -43.47 33.05 -13.45
CA PRO A 321 -43.32 32.46 -12.10
C PRO A 321 -43.95 31.05 -11.88
N ASP A 322 -43.74 30.55 -10.65
CA ASP A 322 -44.61 29.74 -9.77
C ASP A 322 -45.18 28.36 -10.14
N ALA A 323 -44.84 27.36 -9.29
CA ALA A 323 -45.78 26.48 -8.54
C ALA A 323 -44.97 25.54 -7.61
N VAL A 324 -44.82 25.83 -6.32
CA VAL A 324 -45.67 25.40 -5.18
C VAL A 324 -45.73 23.88 -4.94
N ARG A 325 -45.03 23.48 -3.86
CA ARG A 325 -45.32 22.48 -2.80
C ARG A 325 -46.29 21.32 -3.09
N ARG A 326 -45.88 20.10 -2.69
CA ARG A 326 -46.65 19.19 -1.77
C ARG A 326 -45.87 17.91 -1.40
N THR A 327 -45.32 17.87 -0.19
CA THR A 327 -45.47 16.75 0.78
C THR A 327 -46.84 16.94 1.48
N PRO A 328 -47.54 15.94 2.10
CA PRO A 328 -47.05 14.94 3.09
C PRO A 328 -47.93 13.63 3.09
N PRO A 329 -48.20 12.85 4.18
CA PRO A 329 -47.56 12.71 5.50
C PRO A 329 -47.24 11.24 5.92
N ALA A 330 -46.44 11.14 6.98
CA ALA A 330 -46.35 9.98 7.86
C ALA A 330 -47.66 9.79 8.67
N ARG A 331 -48.07 8.53 8.90
CA ARG A 331 -49.13 8.17 9.86
C ARG A 331 -48.55 7.47 11.09
N ARG A 332 -49.11 7.86 12.23
CA ARG A 332 -48.83 7.49 13.62
C ARG A 332 -49.32 6.09 14.00
N GLN A 333 -48.61 5.51 14.96
CA GLN A 333 -49.05 4.81 16.19
C GLN A 333 -50.53 4.35 16.33
N GLY A 334 -50.68 3.08 16.73
CA GLY A 334 -51.67 2.57 17.69
C GLY A 334 -50.99 1.46 18.51
N LEU A 335 -50.73 1.64 19.81
CA LEU A 335 -51.58 1.29 20.96
C LEU A 335 -52.09 -0.16 20.93
N GLY A 336 -51.60 -0.95 21.90
CA GLY A 336 -51.85 -2.40 22.06
C GLY A 336 -53.21 -2.76 22.66
N PRO A 337 -53.30 -3.95 23.28
CA PRO A 337 -53.54 -3.96 24.72
C PRO A 337 -52.72 -5.01 25.49
N ARG A 338 -52.87 -4.87 26.81
CA ARG A 338 -52.13 -5.43 27.95
C ARG A 338 -52.54 -6.87 28.31
N HIS A 339 -51.87 -7.38 29.35
CA HIS A 339 -52.16 -8.51 30.25
C HIS A 339 -51.58 -9.88 29.83
N ARG A 340 -50.93 -10.68 30.69
CA ARG A 340 -50.86 -10.80 32.16
C ARG A 340 -49.56 -11.54 32.54
N THR A 341 -48.85 -11.06 33.56
CA THR A 341 -48.09 -11.90 34.50
C THR A 341 -49.00 -12.30 35.66
N PRO A 342 -48.84 -13.52 36.19
CA PRO A 342 -48.47 -13.70 37.60
C PRO A 342 -47.32 -14.72 37.69
N GLY A 343 -46.27 -14.56 38.52
CA GLY A 343 -46.33 -14.44 39.97
C GLY A 343 -46.00 -15.82 40.57
N GLY A 344 -44.85 -15.96 41.26
CA GLY A 344 -44.54 -17.15 42.06
C GLY A 344 -43.05 -17.50 42.22
N ARG A 345 -42.40 -16.90 43.21
CA ARG A 345 -41.25 -17.46 43.97
C ARG A 345 -41.77 -18.51 44.98
N PRO A 346 -40.93 -19.17 45.81
CA PRO A 346 -39.61 -19.75 45.59
C PRO A 346 -39.54 -21.23 46.08
N GLY A 347 -38.43 -21.91 45.82
CA GLY A 347 -38.01 -23.15 46.47
C GLY A 347 -36.50 -23.16 46.58
#